data_AF-A0AAJ1RRQ6-F1
#
_entry.id   AF-A0AAJ1RRQ6-F1
#
_cell.length_a   1.000
_cell.length_b   1.000
_cell.length_c   1.000
_cell.angle_alpha   90.00
_cell.angle_beta   90.00
_cell.angle_gamma   90.00
#
_symmetry.space_group_name_H-M   'P 1'
#
loop_
_entity.id
_entity.type
_entity.pdbx_description
1 polymer ?
#
loop_
_entity_poly.entity_id
_entity_poly.type
_entity_poly.pdbx_seq_one_letter_code
_entity_poly.pdbx_strand_id
1 'polypeptide(L)'
;MTSVPEAYLAVAVMALVGIGFPVGSFIMAAVLRPRKSPNDPTKMRSWLLPGYETDQSLYIRRDSTYECGAEPVGDAHINFHFQYYWYAIIFLVFDIAFMFLAFGGVIAVQDGMLDEDIIAALATLTAFIVLMSLGVWHVFRKRGRIYI
;
A
#
# COMPACT_ATOMS: atom_id res chain seq x y z
N MET A 1 -11.86 -2.07 34.87
CA MET A 1 -12.45 -2.12 33.52
C MET A 1 -11.64 -1.16 32.69
N THR A 2 -10.84 -1.64 31.73
CA THR A 2 -10.16 -0.74 30.79
C THR A 2 -11.22 -0.06 29.94
N SER A 3 -11.15 1.26 29.83
CA SER A 3 -12.08 1.98 28.95
C SER A 3 -11.72 1.70 27.50
N VAL A 4 -12.69 1.66 26.58
CA VAL A 4 -12.44 1.44 25.14
C VAL A 4 -11.30 2.36 24.61
N PRO A 5 -11.21 3.65 24.99
CA PRO A 5 -10.09 4.52 24.63
C PRO A 5 -8.70 4.03 25.09
N GLU A 6 -8.62 3.35 26.23
CA GLU A 6 -7.36 2.84 26.79
C GLU A 6 -6.81 1.66 25.96
N ALA A 7 -7.70 0.83 25.40
CA ALA A 7 -7.31 -0.27 24.51
C ALA A 7 -6.73 0.23 23.17
N TYR A 8 -7.27 1.34 22.64
CA TYR A 8 -6.75 1.96 21.41
C TYR A 8 -5.50 2.82 21.63
N LEU A 9 -5.21 3.22 22.87
CA LEU A 9 -4.03 4.01 23.19
C LEU A 9 -2.74 3.28 22.78
N ALA A 10 -2.63 1.99 23.08
CA ALA A 10 -1.47 1.18 22.69
C ALA A 10 -1.31 1.10 21.16
N VAL A 11 -2.42 0.94 20.43
CA VAL A 11 -2.43 0.92 18.96
C VAL A 11 -2.01 2.28 18.38
N ALA A 12 -2.52 3.37 18.95
CA ALA A 12 -2.16 4.72 18.53
C ALA A 12 -0.67 5.01 18.79
N VAL A 13 -0.15 4.64 19.96
CA VAL A 13 1.28 4.76 20.28
C VAL A 13 2.12 3.93 19.32
N MET A 14 1.73 2.68 19.06
CA MET A 14 2.44 1.82 18.09
C MET A 14 2.44 2.43 16.68
N ALA A 15 1.31 2.98 16.22
CA ALA A 15 1.22 3.64 14.92
C ALA A 15 2.12 4.88 14.85
N LEU A 16 2.10 5.72 15.89
CA LEU A 16 2.96 6.91 15.98
C LEU A 16 4.44 6.54 15.99
N VAL A 17 4.82 5.50 16.73
CA VAL A 17 6.19 4.99 16.73
C VAL A 17 6.55 4.43 15.34
N GLY A 18 5.67 3.62 14.75
CA GLY A 18 5.85 3.02 13.43
C GLY A 18 6.00 4.02 12.30
N ILE A 19 5.33 5.17 12.36
CA ILE A 19 5.50 6.30 11.43
C ILE A 19 6.72 7.15 11.82
N GLY A 20 6.95 7.34 13.11
CA GLY A 20 8.04 8.14 13.66
C GLY A 20 9.41 7.61 13.27
N PHE A 21 9.61 6.29 13.23
CA PHE A 21 10.87 5.68 12.79
C PHE A 21 11.27 6.03 11.34
N PRO A 22 10.45 5.78 10.30
CA PRO A 22 10.79 6.14 8.93
C PRO A 22 10.89 7.65 8.74
N VAL A 23 9.99 8.44 9.34
CA VAL A 23 10.04 9.90 9.26
C VAL A 23 11.32 10.45 9.91
N GLY A 24 11.66 9.97 11.10
CA GLY A 24 12.89 10.32 11.80
C GLY A 24 14.12 9.92 11.01
N SER A 25 14.10 8.74 10.38
CA SER A 25 15.16 8.28 9.47
C SER A 25 15.32 9.20 8.26
N PHE A 26 14.22 9.63 7.63
CA PHE A 26 14.28 10.59 6.52
C PHE A 26 14.80 11.96 6.96
N ILE A 27 14.38 12.46 8.13
CA ILE A 27 14.87 13.73 8.68
C ILE A 27 16.37 13.63 8.97
N MET A 28 16.79 12.57 9.65
CA MET A 28 18.20 12.34 9.97
C MET A 28 19.03 12.23 8.69
N ALA A 29 18.60 11.42 7.72
CA ALA A 29 19.25 11.32 6.41
C ALA A 29 19.30 12.67 5.70
N ALA A 30 18.25 13.47 5.79
CA ALA A 30 18.23 14.80 5.19
C ALA A 30 19.23 15.76 5.86
N VAL A 31 19.46 15.67 7.17
CA VAL A 31 20.45 16.49 7.90
C VAL A 31 21.88 16.01 7.64
N LEU A 32 22.10 14.69 7.63
CA LEU A 32 23.44 14.09 7.49
C LEU A 32 23.95 14.07 6.04
N ARG A 33 23.05 13.98 5.05
CA ARG A 33 23.46 13.92 3.64
C ARG A 33 24.09 15.24 3.17
N PRO A 34 25.15 15.20 2.33
CA PRO A 34 25.63 16.38 1.62
C PRO A 34 24.51 16.98 0.74
N ARG A 35 24.35 18.31 0.79
CA ARG A 35 23.36 19.06 -0.01
C ARG A 35 24.07 20.07 -0.92
N LYS A 36 23.43 20.48 -2.01
CA LYS A 36 23.99 21.51 -2.91
C LYS A 36 24.26 22.80 -2.12
N SER A 37 25.44 23.40 -2.31
CA SER A 37 25.78 24.66 -1.66
C SER A 37 24.90 25.78 -2.24
N PRO A 38 24.32 26.67 -1.40
CA PRO A 38 23.54 27.81 -1.90
C PRO A 38 24.34 28.77 -2.79
N ASN A 39 25.65 28.88 -2.56
CA ASN A 39 26.53 29.80 -3.28
C ASN A 39 27.15 29.17 -4.54
N ASP A 40 27.19 27.84 -4.61
CA ASP A 40 27.77 27.10 -5.74
C ASP A 40 26.99 25.78 -5.95
N PRO A 41 26.06 25.72 -6.93
CA PRO A 41 25.21 24.56 -7.14
C PRO A 41 25.98 23.33 -7.65
N THR A 42 27.22 23.50 -8.11
CA THR A 42 28.08 22.39 -8.57
C THR A 42 28.69 21.62 -7.40
N LYS A 43 28.84 22.25 -6.23
CA LYS A 43 29.47 21.63 -5.06
C LYS A 43 28.46 21.15 -4.03
N MET A 44 28.76 19.99 -3.44
CA MET A 44 28.01 19.46 -2.31
C MET A 44 28.67 19.89 -1.01
N ARG A 45 27.90 20.44 -0.08
CA ARG A 45 28.33 20.83 1.27
C ARG A 45 27.71 19.88 2.30
N SER A 46 28.51 19.42 3.25
CA SER A 46 28.02 18.63 4.39
C SER A 46 28.29 19.37 5.69
N TRP A 47 27.33 19.31 6.61
CA TRP A 47 27.51 19.89 7.94
C TRP A 47 28.38 19.00 8.85
N LEU A 48 28.27 17.67 8.71
CA LEU A 48 28.93 16.71 9.60
C LEU A 48 30.25 16.15 9.03
N LEU A 49 30.40 16.10 7.70
CA LEU A 49 31.56 15.51 7.03
C LEU A 49 32.34 16.58 6.24
N PRO A 50 33.10 17.46 6.92
CA PRO A 50 33.97 18.41 6.23
C PRO A 50 34.99 17.68 5.35
N GLY A 51 35.15 18.11 4.10
CA GLY A 51 36.10 17.51 3.16
C GLY A 51 35.57 16.33 2.32
N TYR A 52 34.36 15.81 2.62
CA TYR A 52 33.64 14.89 1.72
C TYR A 52 32.81 15.63 0.64
N GLU A 53 33.14 16.91 0.45
CA GLU A 53 32.52 17.83 -0.49
C GLU A 53 33.08 17.59 -1.88
N THR A 54 32.30 16.93 -2.72
CA THR A 54 32.70 16.61 -4.09
C THR A 54 32.06 17.59 -5.06
N ASP A 55 32.86 18.04 -6.03
CA ASP A 55 32.34 18.76 -7.19
C ASP A 55 31.52 17.79 -8.05
N GLN A 56 30.28 18.19 -8.33
CA GLN A 56 29.30 17.42 -9.09
C GLN A 56 29.22 17.86 -10.56
N SER A 57 30.04 18.82 -10.98
CA SER A 57 30.11 19.28 -12.38
C SER A 57 30.38 18.15 -13.37
N LEU A 58 31.12 17.11 -12.95
CA LEU A 58 31.43 15.92 -13.74
C LEU A 58 30.24 14.94 -13.87
N TYR A 59 29.21 15.07 -13.04
CA TYR A 59 28.04 14.18 -13.00
C TYR A 59 26.80 14.87 -13.60
N ILE A 60 26.88 15.22 -14.88
CA ILE A 60 25.86 15.96 -15.63
C ILE A 60 24.48 15.28 -15.57
N ARG A 61 24.45 13.96 -15.47
CA ARG A 61 23.24 13.11 -15.46
C ARG A 61 22.76 12.69 -14.07
N ARG A 62 23.22 13.36 -13.01
CA ARG A 62 22.83 13.03 -11.63
C ARG A 62 21.31 13.17 -11.39
N ASP A 63 20.72 14.23 -11.94
CA ASP A 63 19.32 14.57 -11.74
C ASP A 63 18.45 14.14 -12.96
N SER A 64 18.99 13.30 -13.86
CA SER A 64 18.25 12.74 -15.00
C SER A 64 17.78 11.31 -14.74
N THR A 65 16.71 10.88 -15.41
CA THR A 65 16.23 9.50 -15.39
C THR A 65 17.32 8.52 -15.85
N TYR A 66 17.39 7.36 -15.19
CA TYR A 66 18.32 6.29 -15.55
C TYR A 66 17.87 5.58 -16.85
N GLU A 67 18.73 5.60 -17.87
CA GLU A 67 18.49 5.02 -19.21
C GLU A 67 19.68 4.15 -19.69
N CYS A 68 20.28 3.38 -18.79
CA CYS A 68 21.43 2.49 -19.10
C CYS A 68 22.60 3.18 -19.84
N GLY A 69 22.77 4.50 -19.66
CA GLY A 69 23.80 5.31 -20.31
C GLY A 69 23.36 6.04 -21.58
N ALA A 70 22.16 5.77 -22.10
CA ALA A 70 21.56 6.55 -23.19
C ALA A 70 20.93 7.85 -22.67
N GLU A 71 20.65 8.78 -23.58
CA GLU A 71 19.79 9.94 -23.27
C GLU A 71 18.33 9.51 -23.41
N PRO A 72 17.44 9.90 -22.47
CA PRO A 72 16.01 9.66 -22.64
C PRO A 72 15.53 10.29 -23.94
N VAL A 73 14.90 9.50 -24.81
CA VAL A 73 14.34 9.98 -26.08
C VAL A 73 12.83 9.83 -26.05
N GLY A 74 12.14 10.94 -26.35
CA GLY A 74 10.69 10.99 -26.40
C GLY A 74 10.03 11.03 -25.02
N ASP A 75 8.70 11.05 -25.03
CA ASP A 75 7.90 10.99 -23.81
C ASP A 75 7.71 9.54 -23.36
N ALA A 76 7.64 9.33 -22.04
CA ALA A 76 7.36 8.03 -21.46
C ALA A 76 5.90 7.62 -21.73
N HIS A 77 5.64 7.04 -22.90
CA HIS A 77 4.34 6.49 -23.26
C HIS A 77 4.19 5.07 -22.69
N ILE A 78 3.44 4.96 -21.60
CA ILE A 78 3.05 3.67 -21.04
C ILE A 78 1.72 3.25 -21.67
N ASN A 79 1.73 2.11 -22.38
CA ASN A 79 0.49 1.47 -22.80
C ASN A 79 -0.18 0.83 -21.58
N PHE A 80 -1.08 1.57 -20.94
CA PHE A 80 -1.85 1.06 -19.82
C PHE A 80 -2.80 -0.03 -20.31
N HIS A 81 -2.47 -1.27 -19.98
CA HIS A 81 -3.33 -2.40 -20.24
C HIS A 81 -4.55 -2.33 -19.31
N PHE A 82 -5.76 -2.39 -19.88
CA PHE A 82 -7.01 -2.36 -19.12
C PHE A 82 -7.19 -3.57 -18.16
N GLN A 83 -6.28 -4.54 -18.21
CA GLN A 83 -6.23 -5.70 -17.32
C GLN A 83 -6.05 -5.31 -15.85
N TYR A 84 -5.26 -4.28 -15.54
CA TYR A 84 -5.07 -3.80 -14.17
C TYR A 84 -6.37 -3.29 -13.55
N TYR A 85 -7.22 -2.64 -14.35
CA TYR A 85 -8.52 -2.17 -13.91
C TYR A 85 -9.46 -3.33 -13.57
N TRP A 86 -9.51 -4.37 -14.40
CA TRP A 86 -10.31 -5.57 -14.12
C TRP A 86 -9.86 -6.25 -12.83
N TYR A 87 -8.55 -6.35 -12.59
CA TYR A 87 -8.04 -6.89 -11.34
C TYR A 87 -8.50 -6.05 -10.14
N ALA A 88 -8.32 -4.73 -10.20
CA ALA A 88 -8.70 -3.83 -9.11
C ALA A 88 -10.19 -3.90 -8.77
N ILE A 89 -11.06 -3.96 -9.78
CA ILE A 89 -12.52 -4.01 -9.54
C ILE A 89 -12.97 -5.36 -8.96
N ILE A 90 -12.38 -6.47 -9.42
CA ILE A 90 -12.68 -7.80 -8.87
C ILE A 90 -12.18 -7.87 -7.42
N PHE A 91 -10.97 -7.38 -7.15
CA PHE A 91 -10.41 -7.32 -5.81
C PHE A 91 -11.29 -6.48 -4.88
N LEU A 92 -11.71 -5.28 -5.28
CA LEU A 92 -12.58 -4.42 -4.49
C LEU A 92 -13.93 -5.08 -4.13
N VAL A 93 -14.57 -5.74 -5.11
CA VAL A 93 -15.84 -6.44 -4.89
C VAL A 93 -15.66 -7.58 -3.89
N PHE A 94 -14.55 -8.33 -3.98
CA PHE A 94 -14.24 -9.38 -3.04
C PHE A 94 -13.87 -8.88 -1.64
N ASP A 95 -13.18 -7.75 -1.54
CA ASP A 95 -12.83 -7.13 -0.27
C ASP A 95 -14.10 -6.73 0.51
N ILE A 96 -15.07 -6.13 -0.19
CA ILE A 96 -16.40 -5.83 0.37
C ILE A 96 -17.13 -7.12 0.77
N ALA A 97 -17.06 -8.17 -0.06
CA ALA A 97 -17.68 -9.45 0.27
C ALA A 97 -17.05 -10.10 1.52
N PHE A 98 -15.73 -10.05 1.64
CA PHE A 98 -15.02 -10.50 2.83
C PHE A 98 -15.42 -9.70 4.06
N MET A 99 -15.56 -8.38 3.95
CA MET A 99 -16.07 -7.52 5.02
C MET A 99 -17.44 -7.99 5.53
N PHE A 100 -18.38 -8.29 4.62
CA PHE A 100 -19.70 -8.83 5.01
C PHE A 100 -19.59 -10.20 5.68
N LEU A 101 -18.71 -11.08 5.19
CA LEU A 101 -18.47 -12.38 5.79
C LEU A 101 -17.87 -12.27 7.20
N ALA A 102 -16.90 -11.39 7.39
CA ALA A 102 -16.25 -11.17 8.67
C ALA A 102 -17.22 -10.59 9.71
N PHE A 103 -17.96 -9.54 9.37
CA PHE A 103 -18.96 -8.97 10.28
C PHE A 103 -20.11 -9.93 10.55
N GLY A 104 -20.64 -10.59 9.52
CA GLY A 104 -21.69 -11.59 9.69
C GLY A 104 -21.23 -12.76 10.56
N GLY A 105 -19.99 -13.22 10.39
CA GLY A 105 -19.40 -14.29 11.20
C GLY A 105 -19.22 -13.89 12.67
N VAL A 106 -18.76 -12.66 12.94
CA VAL A 106 -18.64 -12.16 14.32
C VAL A 106 -20.00 -12.09 15.02
N ILE A 107 -21.03 -11.61 14.31
CA ILE A 107 -22.40 -11.53 14.85
C ILE A 107 -22.96 -12.93 15.11
N ALA A 108 -22.73 -13.89 14.20
CA ALA A 108 -23.24 -15.26 14.30
C ALA A 108 -22.65 -16.07 15.47
N VAL A 109 -21.50 -15.66 16.01
CA VAL A 109 -20.80 -16.34 17.13
C VAL A 109 -21.02 -15.61 18.46
N GLN A 110 -21.85 -14.56 18.49
CA GLN A 110 -22.10 -13.79 19.71
C GLN A 110 -22.91 -14.60 20.73
N ASP A 111 -22.48 -14.56 22.00
CA ASP A 111 -23.17 -15.24 23.10
C ASP A 111 -24.63 -14.77 23.24
N GLY A 112 -25.55 -15.73 23.37
CA GLY A 112 -26.99 -15.48 23.56
C GLY A 112 -27.89 -15.79 22.37
N MET A 113 -27.35 -16.27 21.25
CA MET A 113 -28.15 -16.80 20.13
C MET A 113 -28.66 -18.21 20.42
N LEU A 114 -29.87 -18.53 19.92
CA LEU A 114 -30.41 -19.89 19.95
C LEU A 114 -29.77 -20.73 18.85
N ASP A 115 -29.75 -22.06 19.00
CA ASP A 115 -29.18 -22.98 18.00
C ASP A 115 -29.80 -22.79 16.60
N GLU A 116 -31.09 -22.45 16.52
CA GLU A 116 -31.78 -22.18 15.25
C GLU A 116 -31.25 -20.92 14.54
N ASP A 117 -30.91 -19.88 15.30
CA ASP A 117 -30.38 -18.62 14.76
C ASP A 117 -28.98 -18.81 14.17
N ILE A 118 -28.16 -19.64 14.83
CA ILE A 118 -26.80 -19.98 14.38
C ILE A 118 -26.86 -20.76 13.07
N ILE A 119 -27.76 -21.74 12.96
CA ILE A 119 -27.93 -22.53 11.72
C ILE A 119 -28.42 -21.63 10.57
N ALA A 120 -29.36 -20.73 10.84
CA ALA A 120 -29.83 -19.76 9.84
C ALA A 120 -28.71 -18.79 9.40
N ALA A 121 -27.90 -18.29 10.33
CA ALA A 121 -26.75 -17.45 10.03
C ALA A 121 -25.70 -18.21 9.18
N LEU A 122 -25.36 -19.46 9.54
CA LEU A 122 -24.47 -20.29 8.75
C LEU A 122 -25.00 -20.57 7.34
N ALA A 123 -26.30 -20.84 7.21
CA ALA A 123 -26.93 -21.07 5.91
C ALA A 123 -26.87 -19.81 5.03
N THR A 124 -27.17 -18.63 5.59
CA THR A 124 -27.11 -17.35 4.85
C THR A 124 -25.68 -16.98 4.44
N LEU A 125 -24.69 -17.12 5.33
CA LEU A 125 -23.28 -16.88 5.00
C LEU A 125 -22.77 -17.85 3.94
N THR A 126 -23.18 -19.12 4.01
CA THR A 126 -22.84 -20.13 3.00
C THR A 126 -23.45 -19.78 1.64
N ALA A 127 -24.74 -19.42 1.60
CA ALA A 127 -25.41 -18.98 0.38
C ALA A 127 -24.73 -17.75 -0.23
N PHE A 128 -24.31 -16.79 0.61
CA PHE A 128 -23.58 -15.60 0.19
C PHE A 128 -22.23 -15.94 -0.46
N ILE A 129 -21.40 -16.78 0.18
CA ILE A 129 -20.11 -17.22 -0.39
C ILE A 129 -20.32 -17.93 -1.73
N VAL A 130 -21.32 -18.80 -1.83
CA VAL A 130 -21.65 -19.50 -3.08
C VAL A 130 -22.03 -18.51 -4.18
N LEU A 131 -22.90 -17.54 -3.89
CA LEU A 131 -23.31 -16.52 -4.85
C LEU A 131 -22.12 -15.69 -5.33
N MET A 132 -21.26 -15.23 -4.42
CA MET A 132 -20.06 -14.47 -4.77
C MET A 132 -19.09 -15.29 -5.62
N SER A 133 -18.87 -16.55 -5.24
CA SER A 133 -18.01 -17.49 -5.98
C SER A 133 -18.55 -17.77 -7.39
N LEU A 134 -19.87 -17.89 -7.55
CA LEU A 134 -20.52 -18.04 -8.85
C LEU A 134 -20.36 -16.80 -9.73
N GLY A 135 -20.47 -15.60 -9.15
CA GLY A 135 -20.23 -14.35 -9.89
C GLY A 135 -18.81 -14.30 -10.45
N VAL A 136 -17.85 -14.76 -9.67
CA VAL A 136 -16.43 -14.76 -10.05
C VAL A 136 -16.15 -15.82 -11.07
N TRP A 137 -16.63 -17.03 -10.84
CA TRP A 137 -16.60 -18.10 -11.84
C TRP A 137 -17.21 -17.64 -13.18
N HIS A 138 -18.32 -16.92 -13.16
CA HIS A 138 -18.94 -16.37 -14.37
C HIS A 138 -18.03 -15.38 -15.10
N VAL A 139 -17.41 -14.45 -14.36
CA VAL A 139 -16.46 -13.48 -14.92
C VAL A 139 -15.28 -14.20 -15.57
N PHE A 140 -14.67 -15.16 -14.87
CA PHE A 140 -13.54 -15.93 -15.39
C PHE A 140 -13.91 -16.77 -16.61
N ARG A 141 -15.12 -17.34 -16.65
CA ARG A 141 -15.60 -18.10 -17.81
C ARG A 141 -15.79 -17.22 -19.04
N LYS A 142 -16.33 -16.01 -18.88
CA LYS A 142 -16.58 -15.10 -20.01
C LYS A 142 -15.34 -14.34 -20.49
N ARG A 143 -14.44 -13.98 -19.58
CA ARG A 143 -13.26 -13.14 -19.87
C ARG A 143 -11.99 -13.98 -20.06
N GLY A 144 -12.15 -15.22 -20.52
CA GLY A 144 -11.10 -16.24 -20.64
C GLY A 144 -9.69 -15.69 -20.88
N ARG A 145 -8.80 -16.01 -19.93
CA ARG A 145 -7.39 -15.59 -19.80
C ARG A 145 -7.22 -14.09 -19.49
N ILE A 146 -7.21 -13.79 -18.19
CA ILE A 146 -6.46 -12.66 -17.66
C ILE A 146 -4.98 -13.04 -17.87
N TYR A 147 -4.36 -12.46 -18.89
CA TYR A 147 -2.91 -12.55 -19.05
C TYR A 147 -2.31 -11.62 -18.00
N ILE A 148 -1.63 -12.20 -17.03
CA ILE A 148 -0.72 -11.51 -16.11
C ILE A 148 0.70 -11.67 -16.63
#